data_AF-A0A9P6DFJ2-F1
#
_entry.id   AF-A0A9P6DFJ2-F1
#
_cell.length_a   1.000
_cell.length_b   1.000
_cell.length_c   1.000
_cell.angle_alpha   90.00
_cell.angle_beta   90.00
_cell.angle_gamma   90.00
#
_symmetry.space_group_name_H-M   'P 1'
#
loop_
_entity.id
_entity.type
_entity.pdbx_description
1 polymer ?
#
loop_
_entity_poly.entity_id
_entity_poly.type
_entity_poly.pdbx_seq_one_letter_code
_entity_poly.pdbx_strand_id
1 'polypeptide(L)'
;MAQVHRLIHAVRSTGDHHIAFMEIVQEGNTSDEFKPQIPEKELLRDVETCWDSAYGMLVRAIPAQPVSPKISVCGFLAKAVHRQSSPCIFLQFPHSVQQLMSGEATPVLSGVLPAFQRLQNCWESHAAMHRDISCYVYEGMEWLNKYHKKAGRSPTYVIAMVLNPAIKFSFINKNWSVIEQEIAVRWVKDEV
;
A
#
# COMPACT_ATOMS: atom_id res chain seq x y z
N MET A 1 12.37 10.53 1.59
CA MET A 1 12.13 10.18 3.01
C MET A 1 11.38 11.27 3.78
N ALA A 2 11.90 12.50 3.86
CA ALA A 2 11.32 13.52 4.76
C ALA A 2 9.90 13.99 4.41
N GLN A 3 9.44 13.87 3.15
CA GLN A 3 8.10 14.32 2.75
C GLN A 3 7.04 13.22 2.91
N VAL A 4 7.37 11.96 2.57
CA VAL A 4 6.49 10.81 2.82
C VAL A 4 6.36 10.54 4.32
N HIS A 5 7.48 10.55 5.06
CA HIS A 5 7.40 10.48 6.52
C HIS A 5 6.69 11.69 7.13
N ARG A 6 6.79 12.90 6.56
CA ARG A 6 6.00 14.07 7.04
C ARG A 6 4.51 13.93 6.74
N LEU A 7 4.14 13.44 5.56
CA LEU A 7 2.75 13.10 5.21
C LEU A 7 2.21 12.06 6.19
N ILE A 8 2.94 10.95 6.32
CA ILE A 8 2.58 9.84 7.19
C ILE A 8 2.56 10.29 8.66
N HIS A 9 3.53 11.07 9.14
CA HIS A 9 3.51 11.64 10.50
C HIS A 9 2.36 12.63 10.72
N ALA A 10 2.04 13.47 9.73
CA ALA A 10 0.93 14.41 9.81
C ALA A 10 -0.43 13.69 9.83
N VAL A 11 -0.55 12.59 9.09
CA VAL A 11 -1.68 11.67 9.17
C VAL A 11 -1.71 10.98 10.55
N ARG A 12 -0.56 10.58 11.10
CA ARG A 12 -0.39 9.86 12.38
C ARG A 12 -0.58 10.69 13.65
N SER A 13 -0.29 11.98 13.64
CA SER A 13 -0.15 12.79 14.86
C SER A 13 -1.48 13.27 15.48
N THR A 14 -2.62 12.70 15.10
CA THR A 14 -3.93 13.32 15.36
C THR A 14 -4.94 12.37 16.00
N GLY A 15 -4.70 12.00 17.26
CA GLY A 15 -5.68 11.27 18.09
C GLY A 15 -6.98 12.05 18.33
N ASP A 16 -6.88 13.37 18.54
CA ASP A 16 -8.02 14.26 18.79
C ASP A 16 -8.92 14.45 17.56
N HIS A 17 -8.39 14.20 16.36
CA HIS A 17 -9.15 14.35 15.13
C HIS A 17 -10.06 13.15 14.85
N HIS A 18 -9.89 12.00 15.53
CA HIS A 18 -10.76 10.84 15.35
C HIS A 18 -12.17 11.11 15.86
N ILE A 19 -12.26 11.64 17.08
CA ILE A 19 -13.52 12.03 17.71
C ILE A 19 -14.12 13.19 16.91
N ALA A 20 -13.31 14.20 16.60
CA ALA A 20 -13.76 15.34 15.79
C ALA A 20 -14.23 14.92 14.39
N PHE A 21 -13.60 13.95 13.72
CA PHE A 21 -14.03 13.47 12.41
C PHE A 21 -15.38 12.76 12.48
N MET A 22 -15.60 11.90 13.48
CA MET A 22 -16.88 11.24 13.69
C MET A 22 -18.00 12.25 13.97
N GLU A 23 -17.75 13.21 14.87
CA GLU A 23 -18.69 14.27 15.19
C GLU A 23 -19.03 15.12 13.96
N ILE A 24 -18.03 15.48 13.14
CA ILE A 24 -18.24 16.25 11.92
C ILE A 24 -19.02 15.45 10.87
N VAL A 25 -18.72 14.14 10.70
CA VAL A 25 -19.45 13.28 9.76
C VAL A 25 -20.92 13.11 10.19
N GLN A 26 -21.17 12.95 11.49
CA GLN A 26 -22.53 12.85 12.03
C GLN A 26 -23.28 14.19 11.93
N GLU A 27 -22.65 15.29 12.30
CA GLU A 27 -23.22 16.64 12.23
C GLU A 27 -23.61 16.98 10.80
N GLY A 28 -22.71 16.80 9.82
CA GLY A 28 -22.98 17.15 8.43
C GLY A 28 -23.93 16.20 7.68
N ASN A 29 -24.05 14.93 8.11
CA ASN A 29 -25.10 14.03 7.62
C ASN A 29 -26.47 14.42 8.18
N THR A 30 -26.52 14.83 9.44
CA THR A 30 -27.76 15.24 10.13
C THR A 30 -28.25 16.60 9.63
N SER A 31 -27.34 17.52 9.31
CA SER A 31 -27.65 18.84 8.75
C SER A 31 -27.92 18.82 7.24
N ASP A 32 -27.88 17.65 6.59
CA ASP A 32 -28.10 17.46 5.14
C ASP A 32 -27.08 18.21 4.26
N GLU A 33 -25.93 18.55 4.84
CA GLU A 33 -24.80 19.25 4.22
C GLU A 33 -23.94 18.30 3.37
N PHE A 34 -23.86 17.01 3.75
CA PHE A 34 -23.24 15.95 2.96
C PHE A 34 -24.26 15.29 2.01
N LYS A 35 -24.25 15.69 0.73
CA LYS A 35 -25.01 15.01 -0.33
C LYS A 35 -24.10 14.49 -1.45
N PRO A 36 -24.01 13.16 -1.68
CA PRO A 36 -24.65 12.09 -0.91
C PRO A 36 -24.08 11.97 0.52
N GLN A 37 -24.86 11.39 1.43
CA GLN A 37 -24.43 11.16 2.81
C GLN A 37 -23.10 10.39 2.85
N ILE A 38 -22.19 10.86 3.68
CA ILE A 38 -20.89 10.20 3.88
C ILE A 38 -21.10 9.07 4.89
N PRO A 39 -20.65 7.83 4.61
CA PRO A 39 -20.76 6.75 5.58
C PRO A 39 -20.08 7.09 6.91
N GLU A 40 -20.79 6.93 8.02
CA GLU A 40 -20.27 7.11 9.39
C GLU A 40 -19.22 6.04 9.70
N LYS A 41 -17.97 6.29 9.32
CA LYS A 41 -16.83 5.40 9.54
C LYS A 41 -15.77 6.11 10.38
N GLU A 42 -15.36 5.44 11.44
CA GLU A 42 -14.23 5.84 12.30
C GLU A 42 -12.91 5.94 11.50
N LEU A 43 -11.94 6.73 11.91
CA LEU A 43 -10.59 6.64 11.31
C LEU A 43 -9.88 5.39 11.86
N LEU A 44 -9.24 4.60 11.00
CA LEU A 44 -8.60 3.35 11.45
C LEU A 44 -7.51 3.64 12.48
N ARG A 45 -7.50 2.91 13.61
CA ARG A 45 -6.41 2.96 14.59
C ARG A 45 -5.13 2.42 13.96
N ASP A 46 -4.05 3.17 14.12
CA ASP A 46 -2.81 2.91 13.38
C ASP A 46 -1.97 1.79 14.00
N VAL A 47 -1.30 1.04 13.12
CA VAL A 47 -0.18 0.14 13.45
C VAL A 47 1.04 0.74 12.78
N GLU A 48 2.13 0.91 13.53
CA GLU A 48 3.33 1.69 13.18
C GLU A 48 3.94 1.39 11.79
N THR A 49 3.65 0.21 11.23
CA THR A 49 4.24 -0.34 10.00
C THR A 49 3.36 -0.33 8.76
N CYS A 50 2.11 0.16 8.81
CA CYS A 50 1.15 -0.12 7.74
C CYS A 50 0.91 1.07 6.80
N TRP A 51 1.18 0.89 5.51
CA TRP A 51 0.75 1.81 4.45
C TRP A 51 -0.78 1.78 4.23
N ASP A 52 -1.45 0.73 4.75
CA ASP A 52 -2.91 0.52 4.71
C ASP A 52 -3.72 1.57 5.46
N SER A 53 -3.29 1.89 6.67
CA SER A 53 -3.97 2.84 7.55
C SER A 53 -3.89 4.24 6.94
N ALA A 54 -2.71 4.64 6.47
CA ALA A 54 -2.51 5.89 5.76
C ALA A 54 -3.39 5.98 4.49
N TYR A 55 -3.48 4.91 3.70
CA TYR A 55 -4.40 4.85 2.55
C TYR A 55 -5.86 4.96 3.00
N GLY A 56 -6.28 4.19 3.99
CA GLY A 56 -7.65 4.19 4.50
C GLY A 56 -8.06 5.56 5.07
N MET A 57 -7.15 6.25 5.76
CA MET A 57 -7.37 7.61 6.26
C MET A 57 -7.52 8.61 5.12
N LEU A 58 -6.67 8.53 4.10
CA LEU A 58 -6.76 9.40 2.91
C LEU A 58 -8.08 9.23 2.16
N VAL A 59 -8.48 7.97 1.91
CA VAL A 59 -9.73 7.65 1.21
C VAL A 59 -10.96 8.14 1.98
N ARG A 60 -10.91 8.13 3.33
CA ARG A 60 -12.00 8.64 4.17
C ARG A 60 -12.00 10.17 4.29
N ALA A 61 -10.83 10.80 4.32
CA ALA A 61 -10.69 12.24 4.53
C ALA A 61 -10.97 13.08 3.27
N ILE A 62 -10.62 12.59 2.08
CA ILE A 62 -10.80 13.34 0.81
C ILE A 62 -12.26 13.73 0.55
N PRO A 63 -13.25 12.82 0.66
CA PRO A 63 -14.65 13.16 0.44
C PRO A 63 -15.23 14.12 1.49
N ALA A 64 -14.66 14.14 2.70
CA ALA A 64 -15.15 14.97 3.81
C ALA A 64 -14.61 16.42 3.79
N GLN A 65 -13.49 16.67 3.10
CA GLN A 65 -12.85 17.99 3.07
C GLN A 65 -13.63 19.11 2.34
N PRO A 66 -14.30 18.89 1.19
CA PRO A 66 -14.99 19.98 0.49
C PRO A 66 -16.19 20.53 1.24
N VAL A 67 -16.60 19.90 2.34
CA VAL A 67 -17.85 20.23 3.04
C VAL A 67 -17.62 20.80 4.45
N SER A 68 -16.37 20.83 4.94
CA SER A 68 -16.06 21.41 6.25
C SER A 68 -14.65 22.03 6.28
N PRO A 69 -14.52 23.36 6.39
CA PRO A 69 -13.22 24.01 6.58
C PRO A 69 -12.61 23.71 7.96
N LYS A 70 -13.37 23.08 8.87
CA LYS A 70 -12.91 22.66 10.21
C LYS A 70 -12.11 21.36 10.17
N ILE A 71 -12.28 20.51 9.15
CA ILE A 71 -11.40 19.36 8.92
C ILE A 71 -10.12 19.86 8.24
N SER A 72 -9.28 20.53 9.04
CA SER A 72 -7.91 20.86 8.64
C SER A 72 -7.09 19.57 8.68
N VAL A 73 -7.23 18.76 7.64
CA VAL A 73 -6.24 17.73 7.35
C VAL A 73 -4.99 18.49 6.94
N CYS A 74 -3.96 18.48 7.80
CA CYS A 74 -2.66 19.15 7.70
C CYS A 74 -2.34 19.69 6.30
N GLY A 75 -1.90 20.95 6.13
CA GLY A 75 -1.79 21.64 4.82
C GLY A 75 -1.06 20.90 3.67
N PHE A 76 -0.35 19.81 3.94
CA PHE A 76 0.13 18.85 2.94
C PHE A 76 -0.99 18.00 2.30
N LEU A 77 -1.97 17.55 3.07
CA LEU A 77 -3.16 16.81 2.65
C LEU A 77 -4.14 17.71 1.90
N ALA A 78 -4.31 18.97 2.30
CA ALA A 78 -5.07 19.95 1.53
C ALA A 78 -4.52 20.16 0.09
N LYS A 79 -3.19 20.13 -0.10
CA LYS A 79 -2.57 20.16 -1.44
C LYS A 79 -2.75 18.86 -2.21
N ALA A 80 -2.81 17.74 -1.51
CA ALA A 80 -3.09 16.44 -2.10
C ALA A 80 -4.55 16.41 -2.61
N VAL A 81 -5.51 16.71 -1.74
CA VAL A 81 -6.97 16.57 -1.95
C VAL A 81 -7.48 17.40 -3.12
N HIS A 82 -6.90 18.58 -3.38
CA HIS A 82 -7.34 19.46 -4.47
C HIS A 82 -7.16 18.86 -5.89
N ARG A 83 -6.45 17.72 -6.02
CA ARG A 83 -6.11 17.12 -7.32
C ARG A 83 -6.56 15.67 -7.52
N GLN A 84 -7.44 15.10 -6.68
CA GLN A 84 -7.66 13.64 -6.66
C GLN A 84 -6.31 12.89 -6.53
N SER A 85 -5.69 13.27 -5.43
CA SER A 85 -4.30 13.24 -5.02
C SER A 85 -3.42 12.08 -5.46
N SER A 86 -2.34 12.43 -6.15
CA SER A 86 -1.08 11.73 -6.39
C SER A 86 -0.69 10.72 -5.26
N PRO A 87 -0.80 11.02 -3.94
CA PRO A 87 -0.53 10.05 -2.86
C PRO A 87 -1.52 8.89 -2.71
N CYS A 88 -2.80 9.06 -3.04
CA CYS A 88 -3.81 7.98 -2.92
C CYS A 88 -3.56 6.91 -3.98
N ILE A 89 -3.27 7.35 -5.20
CA ILE A 89 -2.89 6.46 -6.31
C ILE A 89 -1.63 5.69 -5.94
N PHE A 90 -0.63 6.37 -5.38
CA PHE A 90 0.61 5.72 -4.93
C PHE A 90 0.35 4.62 -3.88
N LEU A 91 -0.47 4.91 -2.85
CA LEU A 91 -0.75 4.00 -1.74
C LEU A 91 -1.80 2.92 -2.06
N GLN A 92 -2.60 3.08 -3.11
CA GLN A 92 -3.60 2.10 -3.51
C GLN A 92 -2.97 0.75 -3.94
N PHE A 93 -1.83 0.78 -4.62
CA PHE A 93 -1.14 -0.43 -5.05
C PHE A 93 -0.61 -1.27 -3.89
N PRO A 94 0.18 -0.72 -2.93
CA PRO A 94 0.60 -1.49 -1.77
C PRO A 94 -0.58 -1.94 -0.91
N HIS A 95 -1.64 -1.13 -0.77
CA HIS A 95 -2.89 -1.57 -0.11
C HIS A 95 -3.45 -2.83 -0.76
N SER A 96 -3.60 -2.84 -2.09
CA SER A 96 -4.13 -3.99 -2.84
C SER A 96 -3.28 -5.25 -2.65
N VAL A 97 -1.95 -5.09 -2.66
CA VAL A 97 -1.02 -6.20 -2.43
C VAL A 97 -1.09 -6.70 -1.00
N GLN A 98 -1.16 -5.80 -0.01
CA GLN A 98 -1.31 -6.21 1.38
C GLN A 98 -2.61 -6.99 1.57
N GLN A 99 -3.74 -6.50 1.05
CA GLN A 99 -5.03 -7.18 1.17
C GLN A 99 -5.01 -8.58 0.54
N LEU A 100 -4.37 -8.72 -0.63
CA LEU A 100 -4.14 -10.04 -1.24
C LEU A 100 -3.30 -10.96 -0.34
N MET A 101 -2.32 -10.40 0.36
CA MET A 101 -1.41 -11.13 1.24
C MET A 101 -1.95 -11.32 2.68
N SER A 102 -3.09 -10.72 3.02
CA SER A 102 -3.75 -10.89 4.31
C SER A 102 -4.74 -12.06 4.31
N GLY A 103 -4.91 -12.77 3.19
CA GLY A 103 -5.80 -13.92 3.11
C GLY A 103 -5.29 -15.13 3.91
N GLU A 104 -6.15 -15.77 4.68
CA GLU A 104 -5.77 -16.95 5.49
C GLU A 104 -6.11 -18.28 4.82
N ALA A 105 -6.98 -18.27 3.79
CA ALA A 105 -7.53 -19.50 3.20
C ALA A 105 -6.58 -20.21 2.23
N THR A 106 -5.55 -19.54 1.71
CA THR A 106 -4.60 -20.09 0.74
C THR A 106 -3.18 -19.72 1.16
N PRO A 107 -2.15 -20.56 0.86
CA PRO A 107 -0.76 -20.26 1.22
C PRO A 107 -0.26 -19.01 0.49
N VAL A 108 -0.40 -17.86 1.17
CA VAL A 108 -0.03 -16.53 0.67
C VAL A 108 1.46 -16.44 0.36
N LEU A 109 2.29 -17.13 1.14
CA LEU A 109 3.75 -17.02 1.07
C LEU A 109 4.29 -17.31 -0.34
N SER A 110 3.64 -18.24 -1.05
CA SER A 110 3.97 -18.61 -2.43
C SER A 110 3.80 -17.47 -3.44
N GLY A 111 2.94 -16.50 -3.13
CA GLY A 111 2.61 -15.36 -3.98
C GLY A 111 3.40 -14.09 -3.69
N VAL A 112 4.22 -14.04 -2.64
CA VAL A 112 4.88 -12.80 -2.19
C VAL A 112 5.83 -12.24 -3.25
N LEU A 113 6.72 -13.07 -3.80
CA LEU A 113 7.66 -12.65 -4.85
C LEU A 113 6.94 -12.18 -6.13
N PRO A 114 5.96 -12.94 -6.68
CA PRO A 114 5.11 -12.46 -7.75
C PRO A 114 4.37 -11.14 -7.45
N ALA A 115 3.86 -10.99 -6.23
CA ALA A 115 3.11 -9.79 -5.84
C ALA A 115 4.01 -8.55 -5.77
N PHE A 116 5.23 -8.69 -5.25
CA PHE A 116 6.22 -7.62 -5.27
C PHE A 116 6.62 -7.23 -6.70
N GLN A 117 6.87 -8.20 -7.59
CA GLN A 117 7.16 -7.90 -8.99
C GLN A 117 5.99 -7.18 -9.67
N ARG A 118 4.76 -7.61 -9.40
CA ARG A 118 3.56 -6.97 -9.93
C ARG A 118 3.40 -5.54 -9.42
N LEU A 119 3.65 -5.31 -8.12
CA LEU A 119 3.62 -3.98 -7.51
C LEU A 119 4.62 -3.05 -8.19
N GLN A 120 5.85 -3.52 -8.40
CA GLN A 120 6.88 -2.75 -9.10
C GLN A 120 6.43 -2.36 -10.51
N ASN A 121 5.91 -3.30 -11.31
CA ASN A 121 5.43 -3.02 -12.66
C ASN A 121 4.27 -2.01 -12.67
N CYS A 122 3.33 -2.12 -11.72
CA CYS A 122 2.21 -1.18 -11.59
C CYS A 122 2.69 0.23 -11.26
N TRP A 123 3.65 0.34 -10.35
CA TRP A 123 4.28 1.60 -9.97
C TRP A 123 5.08 2.23 -11.12
N GLU A 124 5.92 1.47 -11.82
CA GLU A 124 6.66 1.95 -13.00
C GLU A 124 5.71 2.50 -14.07
N SER A 125 4.65 1.77 -14.36
CA SER A 125 3.63 2.20 -15.33
C SER A 125 2.94 3.50 -14.90
N HIS A 126 2.61 3.65 -13.62
CA HIS A 126 1.96 4.86 -13.11
C HIS A 126 2.90 6.05 -13.00
N ALA A 127 4.17 5.84 -12.63
CA ALA A 127 5.18 6.90 -12.61
C ALA A 127 5.44 7.49 -14.00
N ALA A 128 5.28 6.69 -15.06
CA ALA A 128 5.39 7.15 -16.44
C ALA A 128 4.19 8.04 -16.84
N MET A 129 2.99 7.74 -16.34
CA MET A 129 1.76 8.50 -16.65
C MET A 129 1.61 9.77 -15.79
N HIS A 130 2.14 9.77 -14.57
CA HIS A 130 1.95 10.82 -13.58
C HIS A 130 3.30 11.31 -13.03
N ARG A 131 3.84 12.38 -13.65
CA ARG A 131 5.15 12.94 -13.26
C ARG A 131 5.17 13.48 -11.82
N ASP A 132 4.01 13.84 -11.29
CA ASP A 132 3.81 14.37 -9.95
C ASP A 132 3.91 13.31 -8.83
N ILE A 133 3.80 12.01 -9.16
CA ILE A 133 4.05 10.91 -8.19
C ILE A 133 5.42 10.25 -8.36
N SER A 134 6.17 10.54 -9.42
CA SER A 134 7.36 9.76 -9.76
C SER A 134 8.38 9.74 -8.61
N CYS A 135 8.57 10.86 -7.90
CA CYS A 135 9.49 10.91 -6.75
C CYS A 135 9.08 9.96 -5.61
N TYR A 136 7.78 9.84 -5.32
CA TYR A 136 7.26 8.91 -4.31
C TYR A 136 7.38 7.46 -4.77
N VAL A 137 7.10 7.22 -6.06
CA VAL A 137 7.20 5.89 -6.66
C VAL A 137 8.65 5.38 -6.63
N TYR A 138 9.63 6.18 -7.04
CA TYR A 138 11.03 5.76 -7.02
C TYR A 138 11.52 5.43 -5.61
N GLU A 139 11.14 6.22 -4.62
CA GLU A 139 11.46 5.95 -3.21
C GLU A 139 10.79 4.65 -2.72
N GLY A 140 9.51 4.44 -3.05
CA GLY A 140 8.81 3.19 -2.73
C GLY A 140 9.43 1.97 -3.40
N MET A 141 9.86 2.09 -4.67
CA MET A 141 10.52 1.01 -5.42
C MET A 141 11.87 0.61 -4.81
N GLU A 142 12.64 1.56 -4.27
CA GLU A 142 13.90 1.25 -3.60
C GLU A 142 13.66 0.32 -2.40
N TRP A 143 12.66 0.65 -1.56
CA TRP A 143 12.26 -0.18 -0.44
C TRP A 143 11.70 -1.54 -0.87
N LEU A 144 10.81 -1.54 -1.86
CA LEU A 144 10.23 -2.77 -2.39
C LEU A 144 11.32 -3.71 -2.92
N ASN A 145 12.31 -3.19 -3.64
CA ASN A 145 13.43 -3.97 -4.15
C ASN A 145 14.26 -4.59 -3.01
N LYS A 146 14.46 -3.87 -1.91
CA LYS A 146 15.13 -4.40 -0.70
C LYS A 146 14.37 -5.59 -0.12
N TYR A 147 13.06 -5.49 0.02
CA TYR A 147 12.23 -6.60 0.52
C TYR A 147 12.13 -7.76 -0.48
N HIS A 148 12.01 -7.46 -1.77
CA HIS A 148 12.00 -8.47 -2.84
C HIS A 148 13.30 -9.28 -2.85
N LYS A 149 14.46 -8.62 -2.80
CA LYS A 149 15.76 -9.29 -2.69
C LYS A 149 15.88 -10.12 -1.41
N LYS A 150 15.39 -9.61 -0.27
CA LYS A 150 15.42 -10.34 1.00
C LYS A 150 14.56 -11.61 0.94
N ALA A 151 13.36 -11.51 0.37
CA ALA A 151 12.47 -12.65 0.16
C ALA A 151 13.07 -13.66 -0.82
N GLY A 152 13.65 -13.21 -1.94
CA GLY A 152 14.27 -14.08 -2.95
C GLY A 152 15.52 -14.82 -2.45
N ARG A 153 16.18 -14.30 -1.40
CA ARG A 153 17.31 -14.95 -0.73
C ARG A 153 16.90 -15.91 0.39
N SER A 154 15.61 -16.02 0.68
CA SER A 154 15.09 -16.91 1.71
C SER A 154 14.59 -18.21 1.07
N PRO A 155 15.18 -19.37 1.42
CA PRO A 155 14.71 -20.66 0.92
C PRO A 155 13.23 -20.88 1.17
N THR A 156 12.70 -20.43 2.31
CA THR A 156 11.29 -20.57 2.69
C THR A 156 10.34 -19.96 1.65
N TYR A 157 10.63 -18.75 1.15
CA TYR A 157 9.79 -18.09 0.14
C TYR A 157 9.89 -18.82 -1.21
N VAL A 158 11.09 -19.25 -1.58
CA VAL A 158 11.34 -19.95 -2.84
C VAL A 158 10.68 -21.32 -2.86
N ILE A 159 10.84 -22.11 -1.79
CA ILE A 159 10.22 -23.43 -1.65
C ILE A 159 8.70 -23.29 -1.64
N ALA A 160 8.14 -22.34 -0.86
CA ALA A 160 6.69 -22.11 -0.84
C ALA A 160 6.14 -21.76 -2.24
N MET A 161 6.87 -20.96 -3.02
CA MET A 161 6.51 -20.62 -4.40
C MET A 161 6.58 -21.83 -5.33
N VAL A 162 7.62 -22.67 -5.21
CA VAL A 162 7.80 -23.86 -6.05
C VAL A 162 6.77 -24.94 -5.74
N LEU A 163 6.39 -25.12 -4.47
CA LEU A 163 5.35 -26.06 -4.04
C LEU A 163 3.96 -25.66 -4.53
N ASN A 164 3.73 -24.39 -4.85
CA ASN A 164 2.46 -23.97 -5.44
C ASN A 164 2.36 -24.44 -6.90
N PRO A 165 1.41 -25.33 -7.24
CA PRO A 165 1.32 -25.94 -8.56
C PRO A 165 0.97 -24.94 -9.68
N ALA A 166 0.38 -23.79 -9.34
CA ALA A 166 0.08 -22.73 -10.30
C ALA A 166 1.33 -21.92 -10.68
N ILE A 167 2.35 -21.88 -9.81
CA ILE A 167 3.54 -21.03 -10.00
C ILE A 167 4.77 -21.91 -10.33
N LYS A 168 5.12 -22.89 -9.49
CA LYS A 168 6.28 -23.76 -9.66
C LYS A 168 7.55 -22.95 -9.95
N PHE A 169 8.41 -23.44 -10.86
CA PHE A 169 9.58 -22.71 -11.35
C PHE A 169 9.26 -21.65 -12.42
N SER A 170 8.00 -21.50 -12.86
CA SER A 170 7.69 -20.62 -13.99
C SER A 170 8.07 -19.16 -13.72
N PHE A 171 7.86 -18.69 -12.50
CA PHE A 171 8.26 -17.35 -12.08
C PHE A 171 9.78 -17.19 -12.03
N ILE A 172 10.49 -18.17 -11.46
CA ILE A 172 11.95 -18.14 -11.32
C ILE A 172 12.61 -18.13 -12.70
N ASN A 173 12.20 -19.05 -13.58
CA ASN A 173 12.76 -19.18 -14.92
C ASN A 173 12.56 -17.93 -15.78
N LYS A 174 11.47 -17.20 -15.55
CA LYS A 174 11.15 -15.97 -16.29
C LYS A 174 11.87 -14.74 -15.76
N ASN A 175 12.07 -14.63 -14.44
CA ASN A 175 12.47 -13.37 -13.80
C ASN A 175 13.88 -13.39 -13.20
N TRP A 176 14.49 -14.57 -12.99
CA TRP A 176 15.77 -14.70 -12.29
C TRP A 176 16.88 -15.09 -13.24
N SER A 177 18.12 -14.74 -12.89
CA SER A 177 19.31 -15.16 -13.63
C SER A 177 19.56 -16.68 -13.53
N VAL A 178 20.36 -17.23 -14.44
CA VAL A 178 20.71 -18.66 -14.45
C VAL A 178 21.32 -19.11 -13.12
N ILE A 179 22.19 -18.28 -12.53
CA ILE A 179 22.83 -18.58 -11.24
C ILE A 179 21.79 -18.62 -10.11
N GLU A 180 20.87 -17.67 -10.07
CA GLU A 180 19.80 -17.64 -9.06
C GLU A 180 18.82 -18.81 -9.22
N GLN A 181 18.56 -19.25 -10.45
CA GLN A 181 17.78 -20.45 -10.75
C GLN A 181 18.47 -21.71 -10.20
N GLU A 182 19.77 -21.87 -10.43
CA GLU A 182 20.54 -23.02 -9.91
C GLU A 182 20.52 -23.07 -8.37
N ILE A 183 20.67 -21.92 -7.72
CA ILE A 183 20.56 -21.80 -6.26
C ILE A 183 19.16 -22.20 -5.78
N ALA A 184 18.10 -21.73 -6.46
CA ALA A 184 16.73 -22.09 -6.11
C ALA A 184 16.48 -23.59 -6.27
N VAL A 185 16.96 -24.21 -7.36
CA VAL A 185 16.86 -25.66 -7.57
C VAL A 185 17.59 -26.42 -6.47
N ARG A 186 18.76 -25.93 -6.03
CA ARG A 186 19.49 -26.54 -4.92
C ARG A 186 18.72 -26.48 -3.61
N TRP A 187 18.16 -25.32 -3.25
CA TRP A 187 17.34 -25.21 -2.04
C TRP A 187 16.15 -26.17 -2.03
N VAL A 188 15.51 -26.37 -3.18
CA VAL A 188 14.39 -27.31 -3.27
C VAL A 188 14.86 -28.75 -3.10
N LYS A 189 16.03 -29.12 -3.65
CA LYS A 189 16.58 -30.49 -3.54
C LYS A 189 17.12 -30.83 -2.15
N ASP A 190 17.64 -29.83 -1.44
CA ASP A 190 18.26 -30.04 -0.12
C ASP A 190 17.19 -30.15 1.00
N GLU A 191 15.96 -29.68 0.76
CA GLU A 191 14.87 -29.59 1.77
C GLU A 191 13.63 -30.46 1.46
N VAL A 192 13.50 -31.01 0.25
CA VAL A 192 12.39 -31.87 -0.22
C VAL A 192 12.92 -33.21 -0.71
#